data_AF-A0A538AH24-F1
#
_entry.id   AF-A0A538AH24-F1
#
_cell.length_a   1.000
_cell.length_b   1.000
_cell.length_c   1.000
_cell.angle_alpha   90.00
_cell.angle_beta   90.00
_cell.angle_gamma   90.00
#
_symmetry.space_group_name_H-M   'P 1'
#
loop_
_entity.id
_entity.type
_entity.pdbx_description
1 polymer ?
#
loop_
_entity_poly.entity_id
_entity_poly.type
_entity_poly.pdbx_seq_one_letter_code
_entity_poly.pdbx_strand_id
1 'polypeptide(L)'
;MRTPTWGEIERFCRIDGWRELRRTDHVFFEKVLADGTVLRTHRSFSGGKTISPGRFKAILRNQLQVSEGDFWAALKNEEPAARPSEPPAEEAPIPAYLVRVLKGELHLSEDEIAALSSEEAKRRVDDHWSTQ
;
A
#
# COMPACT_ATOMS: atom_id res chain seq x y z
N MET A 1 -1.39 6.44 28.67
CA MET A 1 -1.16 5.69 27.41
C MET A 1 -0.48 4.39 27.78
N ARG A 2 -1.10 3.24 27.48
CA ARG A 2 -0.44 1.94 27.66
C ARG A 2 0.63 1.82 26.59
N THR A 3 1.83 1.42 26.97
CA THR A 3 2.90 1.18 26.00
C THR A 3 3.16 -0.31 25.86
N PRO A 4 3.35 -0.81 24.63
CA PRO A 4 3.63 -2.21 24.41
C PRO A 4 5.09 -2.55 24.74
N THR A 5 5.33 -3.83 24.93
CA THR A 5 6.63 -4.46 24.88
C THR A 5 7.05 -4.72 23.43
N TRP A 6 8.33 -4.98 23.20
CA TRP A 6 8.79 -5.42 21.87
C TRP A 6 8.17 -6.76 21.43
N GLY A 7 7.81 -7.63 22.38
CA GLY A 7 7.09 -8.87 22.11
C GLY A 7 5.65 -8.63 21.62
N GLU A 8 4.96 -7.62 22.14
CA GLU A 8 3.64 -7.24 21.64
C GLU A 8 3.69 -6.63 20.24
N ILE A 9 4.75 -5.88 19.88
CA ILE A 9 4.98 -5.42 18.50
C ILE A 9 5.15 -6.61 17.55
N GLU A 10 5.94 -7.60 17.94
CA GLU A 10 6.12 -8.81 17.15
C GLU A 10 4.81 -9.60 17.00
N ARG A 11 4.06 -9.79 18.10
CA ARG A 11 2.76 -10.48 18.05
C ARG A 11 1.77 -9.75 17.15
N PHE A 12 1.73 -8.42 17.21
CA PHE A 12 0.91 -7.62 16.31
C PHE A 12 1.31 -7.86 14.85
N CYS A 13 2.60 -7.79 14.53
CA CYS A 13 3.09 -8.03 13.16
C CYS A 13 2.67 -9.41 12.64
N ARG A 14 2.69 -10.45 13.49
CA ARG A 14 2.25 -11.79 13.13
C ARG A 14 0.75 -11.89 12.88
N ILE A 15 -0.08 -11.35 13.77
CA ILE A 15 -1.54 -11.34 13.63
C ILE A 15 -1.96 -10.56 12.38
N ASP A 16 -1.32 -9.41 12.17
CA ASP A 16 -1.61 -8.54 11.05
C ASP A 16 -0.95 -9.02 9.74
N GLY A 17 -0.30 -10.20 9.71
CA GLY A 17 0.20 -10.80 8.47
C GLY A 17 1.40 -10.08 7.84
N TRP A 18 2.28 -9.49 8.65
CA TRP A 18 3.54 -8.94 8.16
C TRP A 18 4.52 -10.05 7.80
N ARG A 19 5.31 -9.82 6.76
CA ARG A 19 6.38 -10.71 6.34
C ARG A 19 7.67 -10.37 7.08
N GLU A 20 8.29 -11.36 7.72
CA GLU A 20 9.64 -11.24 8.25
C GLU A 20 10.65 -11.22 7.09
N LEU A 21 11.48 -10.17 7.02
CA LEU A 21 12.49 -10.01 5.97
C LEU A 21 13.84 -10.62 6.35
N ARG A 22 14.31 -10.27 7.55
CA ARG A 22 15.62 -10.69 8.05
C ARG A 22 15.70 -10.57 9.56
N ARG A 23 16.59 -11.36 10.14
CA ARG A 23 16.90 -11.38 11.56
C ARG A 23 18.39 -11.25 11.78
N THR A 24 18.80 -10.15 12.40
CA THR A 24 20.21 -9.85 12.72
C THR A 24 20.36 -9.49 14.19
N ASP A 25 20.60 -8.23 14.51
CA ASP A 25 20.47 -7.56 15.81
C ASP A 25 19.01 -7.13 16.10
N HIS A 26 18.20 -7.07 15.04
CA HIS A 26 16.77 -6.78 15.05
C HIS A 26 16.04 -7.79 14.16
N VAL A 27 14.75 -7.99 14.42
CA VAL A 27 13.85 -8.65 13.45
C VAL A 27 13.14 -7.57 12.66
N PHE A 28 13.26 -7.62 11.34
CA PHE A 28 12.65 -6.67 10.42
C PHE A 28 11.42 -7.28 9.78
N PHE A 29 10.35 -6.50 9.73
CA PHE A 29 9.07 -6.87 9.14
C PHE A 29 8.67 -5.88 8.05
N GLU A 30 7.97 -6.38 7.05
CA GLU A 30 7.41 -5.61 5.96
C GLU A 30 5.95 -6.02 5.71
N LYS A 31 5.12 -5.04 5.37
CA LYS A 31 3.75 -5.28 4.91
C LYS A 31 3.46 -4.41 3.70
N VAL A 32 2.99 -5.05 2.63
CA VAL A 32 2.49 -4.37 1.45
C VAL A 32 0.99 -4.17 1.65
N LEU A 33 0.54 -2.92 1.55
CA LEU A 33 -0.86 -2.55 1.63
C LEU A 33 -1.55 -2.76 0.28
N ALA A 34 -2.89 -2.70 0.26
CA ALA A 34 -3.65 -2.87 -0.98
C ALA A 34 -3.35 -1.76 -2.00
N ASP A 35 -2.94 -0.58 -1.51
CA ASP A 35 -2.53 0.55 -2.33
C ASP A 35 -1.10 0.42 -2.93
N GLY A 36 -0.40 -0.67 -2.63
CA GLY A 36 1.00 -0.88 -3.00
C GLY A 36 2.01 -0.20 -2.04
N THR A 37 1.55 0.55 -1.04
CA THR A 37 2.41 1.16 -0.02
C THR A 37 3.13 0.07 0.78
N VAL A 38 4.45 0.22 0.90
CA VAL A 38 5.30 -0.72 1.64
C VAL A 38 5.62 -0.15 3.02
N LEU A 39 5.04 -0.76 4.05
CA LEU A 39 5.33 -0.44 5.45
C LEU A 39 6.46 -1.29 5.98
N ARG A 40 7.32 -0.69 6.82
CA ARG A 40 8.46 -1.37 7.44
C ARG A 40 8.52 -1.08 8.93
N THR A 41 8.72 -2.11 9.72
CA THR A 41 8.96 -2.01 11.16
C THR A 41 10.06 -2.98 11.59
N HIS A 42 10.57 -2.79 12.81
CA HIS A 42 11.53 -3.70 13.40
C HIS A 42 11.28 -3.83 14.89
N ARG A 43 11.66 -4.98 15.46
CA ARG A 43 11.69 -5.18 16.91
C ARG A 43 13.08 -5.55 17.40
N SER A 44 13.49 -4.95 18.51
CA SER A 44 14.72 -5.30 19.20
C SER A 44 14.59 -6.65 19.92
N PHE A 45 15.71 -7.29 20.25
CA PHE A 45 15.71 -8.59 20.95
C PHE A 45 15.32 -8.52 22.42
N SER A 46 15.23 -7.32 23.00
CA SER A 46 14.73 -7.08 24.35
C SER A 46 13.20 -7.26 24.44
N GLY A 47 12.69 -8.45 24.11
CA GLY A 47 11.25 -8.73 23.95
C GLY A 47 10.38 -8.26 25.11
N GLY A 48 10.83 -8.44 26.35
CA GLY A 48 10.10 -8.03 27.56
C GLY A 48 10.24 -6.54 27.94
N LYS A 49 11.05 -5.75 27.21
CA LYS A 49 11.25 -4.33 27.51
C LYS A 49 10.09 -3.51 26.95
N THR A 50 9.46 -2.74 27.83
CA THR A 50 8.42 -1.78 27.46
C THR A 50 8.99 -0.62 26.65
N ILE A 51 8.27 -0.24 25.60
CA ILE A 51 8.59 0.86 24.72
C ILE A 51 8.19 2.19 25.39
N SER A 52 8.97 3.26 25.19
CA SER A 52 8.58 4.58 25.70
C SER A 52 7.35 5.12 24.96
N PRO A 53 6.48 5.93 25.60
CA PRO A 53 5.27 6.44 24.94
C PRO A 53 5.53 7.19 23.64
N GLY A 54 6.57 8.03 23.60
CA GLY A 54 6.96 8.76 22.39
C GLY A 54 7.40 7.83 21.26
N ARG A 55 8.15 6.77 21.58
CA ARG A 55 8.59 5.77 20.60
C ARG A 55 7.40 4.95 20.09
N PHE A 56 6.47 4.57 20.97
CA PHE A 56 5.27 3.85 20.56
C PHE A 56 4.41 4.69 19.61
N LYS A 57 4.16 5.98 19.92
CA LYS A 57 3.47 6.90 19.01
C LYS A 57 4.16 7.02 17.64
N ALA A 58 5.49 7.09 17.63
CA ALA A 58 6.25 7.15 16.39
C ALA A 58 6.15 5.85 15.58
N ILE A 59 6.14 4.69 16.23
CA ILE A 59 5.95 3.38 15.57
C ILE A 59 4.54 3.32 14.95
N LEU A 60 3.50 3.66 15.72
CA LEU A 60 2.12 3.66 15.22
C LEU A 60 1.96 4.55 13.98
N ARG A 61 2.47 5.79 14.06
CA ARG A 61 2.31 6.77 12.98
C ARG A 61 3.18 6.50 11.77
N ASN A 62 4.46 6.20 11.97
CA ASN A 62 5.46 6.21 10.89
C ASN A 62 5.76 4.80 10.35
N GLN A 63 5.45 3.74 11.10
CA GLN A 63 5.80 2.37 10.72
C GLN A 63 4.56 1.52 10.48
N LEU A 64 3.67 1.42 11.47
CA LEU A 64 2.51 0.52 11.38
C LEU A 64 1.31 1.14 10.67
N GLN A 65 1.23 2.48 10.66
CA GLN A 65 0.12 3.29 10.15
C GLN A 65 -1.24 2.82 10.67
N VAL A 66 -1.36 2.68 11.99
CA VAL A 66 -2.60 2.29 12.68
C VAL A 66 -2.81 3.16 13.91
N SER A 67 -4.06 3.27 14.37
CA SER A 67 -4.35 3.93 15.65
C SER A 67 -3.90 3.06 16.83
N GLU A 68 -3.76 3.67 18.01
CA GLU A 68 -3.51 2.91 19.25
C GLU A 68 -4.66 1.93 19.54
N GLY A 69 -5.90 2.33 19.26
CA GLY A 69 -7.08 1.49 19.44
C GLY A 69 -7.05 0.25 18.56
N ASP A 70 -6.76 0.41 17.28
CA ASP A 70 -6.68 -0.71 16.32
C ASP A 70 -5.53 -1.66 16.66
N PHE A 71 -4.39 -1.12 17.12
CA PHE A 71 -3.27 -1.94 17.57
C PHE A 71 -3.67 -2.86 18.73
N TRP A 72 -4.34 -2.32 19.75
CA TRP A 72 -4.77 -3.14 20.90
C TRP A 72 -5.96 -4.04 20.57
N ALA A 73 -6.88 -3.59 19.70
CA ALA A 73 -7.98 -4.41 19.21
C ALA A 73 -7.46 -5.63 18.43
N ALA A 74 -6.49 -5.44 17.53
CA ALA A 74 -5.86 -6.51 16.79
C ALA A 74 -5.21 -7.55 17.72
N LEU A 75 -4.49 -7.10 18.75
CA LEU A 75 -3.90 -8.01 19.73
C LEU A 75 -4.96 -8.75 20.58
N LYS A 76 -6.08 -8.10 20.88
CA LYS A 76 -7.15 -8.67 21.72
C LYS A 76 -8.02 -9.66 20.94
N ASN A 77 -8.37 -9.32 19.71
CA ASN A 77 -9.30 -10.08 18.88
C ASN A 77 -8.58 -11.09 17.98
N GLU A 78 -7.24 -10.99 17.87
CA GLU A 78 -6.42 -11.78 16.94
C GLU A 78 -6.81 -11.57 15.48
N GLU A 79 -7.28 -10.36 15.17
CA GLU A 79 -7.68 -9.94 13.82
C GLU A 79 -6.70 -8.89 13.27
N PRO A 80 -6.44 -8.87 11.95
CA PRO A 80 -5.65 -7.83 11.32
C PRO A 80 -6.23 -6.43 11.58
N ALA A 81 -5.36 -5.44 11.72
CA ALA A 81 -5.79 -4.06 11.90
C ALA A 81 -6.33 -3.50 10.58
N ALA A 82 -7.50 -2.86 10.65
CA ALA A 82 -8.06 -2.14 9.51
C ALA A 82 -7.14 -0.97 9.14
N ARG A 83 -6.78 -0.90 7.86
CA ARG A 83 -6.12 0.27 7.27
C ARG A 83 -6.91 0.68 6.03
N PRO A 84 -7.36 1.94 5.93
CA PRO A 84 -7.89 2.44 4.68
C PRO A 84 -6.71 2.70 3.73
N SER A 85 -6.26 1.66 3.03
CA SER A 85 -5.45 1.81 1.83
C SER A 85 -6.40 1.57 0.66
N GLU A 86 -6.81 2.63 -0.02
CA GLU A 86 -7.55 2.50 -1.27
C GLU A 86 -6.59 1.91 -2.31
N PRO A 87 -6.89 0.74 -2.92
CA PRO A 87 -6.05 0.21 -3.99
C PRO A 87 -5.77 1.31 -5.01
N PRO A 88 -4.56 1.47 -5.59
CA PRO A 88 -4.39 2.39 -6.70
C PRO A 88 -5.45 2.01 -7.72
N ALA A 89 -6.17 3.00 -8.21
CA ALA A 89 -7.09 2.78 -9.31
C ALA A 89 -6.27 2.14 -10.43
N GLU A 90 -6.47 0.84 -10.67
CA GLU A 90 -5.89 0.19 -11.83
C GLU A 90 -6.46 0.94 -13.03
N GLU A 91 -5.63 1.73 -13.71
CA GLU A 91 -6.07 2.46 -14.89
C GLU A 91 -6.61 1.43 -15.88
N ALA A 92 -7.90 1.54 -16.19
CA ALA A 92 -8.56 0.58 -17.06
C ALA A 92 -7.80 0.49 -18.40
N PRO A 93 -7.55 -0.71 -18.93
CA PRO A 93 -6.82 -0.85 -20.19
C PRO A 93 -7.59 -0.14 -21.30
N ILE A 94 -6.87 0.49 -22.23
CA ILE A 94 -7.47 1.16 -23.38
C ILE A 94 -8.31 0.14 -24.17
N PRO A 95 -9.62 0.36 -24.34
CA PRO A 95 -10.47 -0.49 -25.17
C PRO A 95 -9.89 -0.70 -26.58
N ALA A 96 -9.93 -1.94 -27.09
CA ALA A 96 -9.34 -2.31 -28.37
C ALA A 96 -9.85 -1.47 -29.56
N TYR A 97 -11.09 -0.98 -29.50
CA TYR A 97 -11.64 -0.11 -30.54
C TYR A 97 -10.93 1.26 -30.57
N LEU A 98 -10.54 1.82 -29.42
CA LEU A 98 -9.78 3.07 -29.37
C LEU A 98 -8.37 2.86 -29.90
N VAL A 99 -7.70 1.75 -29.55
CA VAL A 99 -6.37 1.41 -30.09
C VAL A 99 -6.40 1.34 -31.63
N ARG A 100 -7.46 0.74 -32.19
CA ARG A 100 -7.65 0.66 -33.65
C ARG A 100 -7.75 2.05 -34.29
N VAL A 101 -8.51 2.96 -33.69
CA VAL A 101 -8.69 4.33 -34.20
C VAL A 101 -7.40 5.14 -34.03
N LEU A 102 -6.76 5.07 -32.86
CA LEU A 102 -5.49 5.76 -32.59
C LEU A 102 -4.38 5.36 -33.57
N LYS A 103 -4.28 4.06 -33.90
CA LYS A 103 -3.28 3.55 -34.86
C LYS A 103 -3.68 3.82 -36.31
N GLY A 104 -4.96 3.66 -36.64
CA GLY A 104 -5.47 3.74 -38.00
C GLY A 104 -5.69 5.15 -38.52
N GLU A 105 -6.31 6.01 -37.71
CA GLU A 105 -6.75 7.36 -38.09
C GLU A 105 -5.80 8.44 -37.56
N LEU A 106 -5.34 8.31 -36.31
CA LEU A 106 -4.42 9.30 -35.72
C LEU A 106 -2.94 8.93 -35.91
N HIS A 107 -2.63 7.75 -36.43
CA HIS A 107 -1.27 7.25 -36.69
C HIS A 107 -0.32 7.28 -35.49
N LEU A 108 -0.83 7.13 -34.27
CA LEU A 108 0.02 6.98 -33.09
C LEU A 108 0.79 5.66 -33.14
N SER A 109 2.05 5.70 -32.70
CA SER A 109 2.87 4.52 -32.46
C SER A 109 2.37 3.72 -31.24
N GLU A 110 2.80 2.47 -31.14
CA GLU A 110 2.43 1.61 -30.01
C GLU A 110 2.97 2.16 -28.67
N ASP A 111 4.15 2.77 -28.68
CA ASP A 111 4.74 3.43 -27.51
C ASP A 111 3.91 4.66 -27.08
N GLU A 112 3.43 5.45 -28.03
CA GLU A 112 2.56 6.60 -27.74
C GLU A 112 1.20 6.17 -27.21
N ILE A 113 0.61 5.08 -27.74
CA ILE A 113 -0.65 4.52 -27.25
C ILE A 113 -0.48 3.93 -25.84
N ALA A 114 0.63 3.24 -25.57
CA ALA A 114 0.92 2.67 -24.25
C ALA A 114 1.13 3.72 -23.16
N ALA A 115 1.50 4.96 -23.54
CA ALA A 115 1.63 6.08 -22.63
C ALA A 115 0.30 6.81 -22.33
N LEU A 116 -0.81 6.44 -23.00
CA LEU A 116 -2.12 7.05 -22.75
C LEU A 116 -2.89 6.30 -21.66
N SER A 117 -3.62 7.05 -20.84
CA SER A 117 -4.72 6.48 -20.07
C SER A 117 -5.91 6.17 -20.99
N SER A 118 -6.82 5.29 -20.55
CA SER A 118 -8.04 5.01 -21.32
C SER A 118 -8.92 6.26 -21.51
N GLU A 119 -8.92 7.20 -20.56
CA GLU A 119 -9.66 8.46 -20.70
C GLU A 119 -9.02 9.37 -21.75
N GLU A 120 -7.69 9.46 -21.75
CA GLU A 120 -6.96 10.27 -22.73
C GLU A 120 -7.12 9.71 -24.16
N ALA A 121 -7.03 8.39 -24.30
CA ALA A 121 -7.29 7.70 -25.56
C ALA A 121 -8.70 8.00 -26.09
N LYS A 122 -9.72 7.95 -25.21
CA LYS A 122 -11.11 8.27 -25.57
C LYS A 122 -11.24 9.72 -26.01
N ARG A 123 -10.70 10.66 -25.22
CA ARG A 123 -10.74 12.09 -25.50
C ARG A 123 -10.17 12.42 -26.88
N ARG A 124 -9.00 11.86 -27.23
CA ARG A 124 -8.37 12.09 -28.54
C ARG A 124 -9.19 11.57 -29.71
N VAL A 125 -9.85 10.43 -29.54
CA VAL A 125 -10.75 9.87 -30.56
C VAL A 125 -12.01 10.72 -30.69
N ASP A 126 -12.62 11.12 -29.57
CA ASP A 126 -13.80 11.99 -29.55
C ASP A 126 -13.49 13.36 -30.20
N ASP A 127 -12.33 13.95 -29.92
CA ASP A 127 -11.85 15.19 -30.53
C ASP A 127 -11.64 15.05 -32.05
N HIS A 128 -11.06 13.93 -32.49
CA HIS A 128 -10.86 13.64 -33.92
C HIS A 128 -12.19 13.57 -34.68
N TRP A 129 -13.19 12.87 -34.11
CA TRP A 129 -14.51 12.75 -34.72
C TRP A 129 -15.37 14.01 -34.60
N SER A 130 -15.11 14.87 -33.62
CA SER A 130 -15.82 16.15 -33.47
C SER A 130 -15.34 17.24 -34.44
N THR A 131 -14.22 17.00 -35.12
CA THR A 131 -13.60 17.96 -36.08
C THR A 131 -13.83 17.55 -37.54
N GLN A 132 -14.53 16.43 -37.80
CA GLN A 132 -14.86 15.92 -39.13
C GLN A 132 -16.26 16.33 -39.61
#